data_AF-A0A930DXL9-F1
#
_entry.id   AF-A0A930DXL9-F1
#
_cell.length_a   1.000
_cell.length_b   1.000
_cell.length_c   1.000
_cell.angle_alpha   90.00
_cell.angle_beta   90.00
_cell.angle_gamma   90.00
#
_symmetry.space_group_name_H-M   'P 1'
#
loop_
_entity.id
_entity.type
_entity.pdbx_description
1 polymer ?
#
loop_
_entity_poly.entity_id
_entity_poly.type
_entity_poly.pdbx_seq_one_letter_code
_entity_poly.pdbx_strand_id
1 'polypeptide(L)'
;MADLLNKNAREALEARGQKPEFSKEALEDEYRKLEAEGFPDGDRIRFISALGNSGEIAYHYQLICKEWKEETQLFLENSFDCHGEEGLKFLWEKLRKMEEQEKRKRAFTAYLMAVCLSKLKH
;
A
#
# COMPACT_ATOMS: atom_id res chain seq x y z
N MET A 1 24.54 -10.68 -6.65
CA MET A 1 24.67 -11.57 -5.48
C MET A 1 23.77 -11.15 -4.33
N ALA A 2 23.70 -9.86 -3.95
CA ALA A 2 22.82 -9.37 -2.87
C ALA A 2 21.31 -9.58 -3.13
N ASP A 3 20.83 -9.34 -4.36
CA ASP A 3 19.40 -9.52 -4.71
C ASP A 3 18.91 -10.97 -4.60
N LEU A 4 19.74 -11.95 -4.97
CA LEU A 4 19.43 -13.37 -4.85
C LEU A 4 19.39 -13.82 -3.38
N LEU A 5 20.27 -13.27 -2.54
CA LEU A 5 20.27 -13.53 -1.10
C LEU A 5 19.00 -12.99 -0.43
N ASN A 6 18.52 -11.82 -0.84
CA ASN A 6 17.29 -11.22 -0.31
C ASN A 6 16.03 -12.00 -0.73
N LYS A 7 15.99 -12.46 -1.98
CA LYS A 7 14.91 -13.32 -2.48
C LYS A 7 14.83 -14.65 -1.72
N ASN A 8 15.95 -15.33 -1.54
CA ASN A 8 16.01 -16.60 -0.81
C ASN A 8 15.63 -16.43 0.67
N ALA A 9 15.99 -15.30 1.29
CA ALA A 9 15.61 -14.98 2.66
C ALA A 9 14.09 -14.76 2.81
N ARG A 10 13.47 -14.07 1.85
CA ARG A 10 12.00 -13.90 1.81
C ARG A 10 11.28 -15.24 1.66
N GLU A 11 11.70 -16.07 0.72
CA GLU A 11 11.12 -17.40 0.51
C GLU A 11 11.27 -18.30 1.75
N ALA A 12 12.38 -18.19 2.48
CA ALA A 12 12.61 -18.93 3.72
C ALA A 12 11.76 -18.45 4.91
N LEU A 13 11.45 -17.15 5.00
CA LEU A 13 10.54 -16.58 6.02
C LEU A 13 9.08 -16.98 5.74
N GLU A 14 8.66 -16.89 4.47
CA GLU A 14 7.34 -17.32 4.02
C GLU A 14 7.12 -18.83 4.29
N ALA A 15 8.12 -19.67 4.03
CA ALA A 15 8.08 -21.11 4.34
C ALA A 15 7.99 -21.43 5.84
N ARG A 16 8.38 -20.50 6.72
CA ARG A 16 8.31 -20.65 8.19
C ARG A 16 7.02 -20.07 8.79
N GLY A 17 6.12 -19.54 7.97
CA GLY A 17 4.89 -18.88 8.42
C GLY A 17 5.14 -17.58 9.19
N GLN A 18 6.38 -17.07 9.18
CA GLN A 18 6.72 -15.78 9.74
C GLN A 18 6.54 -14.75 8.62
N LYS A 19 5.48 -13.94 8.72
CA LYS A 19 5.28 -12.81 7.80
C LYS A 19 6.53 -11.92 7.90
N PRO A 20 7.27 -11.66 6.81
CA PRO A 20 8.28 -10.63 6.83
C PRO A 20 7.56 -9.33 7.15
N GLU A 21 7.81 -8.76 8.32
CA GLU A 21 7.36 -7.41 8.63
C GLU A 21 8.21 -6.47 7.77
N PHE A 22 7.67 -6.03 6.64
CA PHE A 22 8.34 -5.06 5.81
C PHE A 22 8.38 -3.74 6.58
N SER A 23 9.58 -3.34 7.00
CA SER A 23 9.76 -2.01 7.58
C SER A 23 9.45 -0.95 6.52
N LYS A 24 9.06 0.24 6.98
CA LYS A 24 8.83 1.39 6.12
C LYS A 24 10.00 1.66 5.17
N GLU A 25 11.24 1.55 5.67
CA GLU A 25 12.46 1.80 4.91
C GLU A 25 12.61 0.80 3.75
N ALA A 26 12.33 -0.48 4.00
CA ALA A 26 12.39 -1.52 2.96
C ALA A 26 11.34 -1.28 1.87
N LEU A 27 10.13 -0.84 2.24
CA LEU A 27 9.08 -0.49 1.27
C LEU A 27 9.45 0.77 0.46
N GLU A 28 10.08 1.75 1.10
CA GLU A 28 10.58 2.95 0.41
C GLU A 28 11.69 2.65 -0.59
N ASP A 29 12.63 1.78 -0.23
CA ASP A 29 13.70 1.33 -1.12
C ASP A 29 13.14 0.57 -2.33
N GLU A 30 12.20 -0.34 -2.10
CA GLU A 30 11.54 -1.10 -3.17
C GLU A 30 10.74 -0.18 -4.10
N TYR A 31 10.00 0.79 -3.55
CA TYR A 31 9.26 1.76 -4.36
C TYR A 31 10.20 2.57 -5.25
N ARG A 32 11.32 3.06 -4.72
CA ARG A 32 12.33 3.81 -5.50
C ARG A 32 12.92 2.97 -6.64
N LYS A 33 13.17 1.68 -6.38
CA LYS A 33 13.64 0.75 -7.40
C LYS A 33 12.60 0.57 -8.51
N LEU A 34 11.35 0.31 -8.14
CA LEU A 34 10.25 0.16 -9.10
C LEU A 34 10.01 1.42 -9.93
N GLU A 35 10.13 2.60 -9.32
CA GLU A 35 10.02 3.88 -10.01
C GLU A 35 11.12 4.05 -11.08
N ALA A 36 12.36 3.65 -10.77
CA ALA A 36 13.46 3.67 -11.73
C ALA A 36 13.30 2.64 -12.87
N GLU A 37 12.61 1.53 -12.61
CA GLU A 37 12.37 0.44 -13.57
C GLU A 37 11.04 0.60 -14.35
N GLY A 38 10.25 1.64 -14.07
CA GLY A 38 8.98 1.90 -14.74
C GLY A 38 7.83 0.98 -14.31
N PHE A 39 7.87 0.46 -13.08
CA PHE A 39 6.86 -0.41 -12.46
C PHE A 39 6.45 -1.63 -13.31
N PRO A 40 7.37 -2.57 -13.59
CA PRO A 40 7.03 -3.82 -14.27
C PRO A 40 5.86 -4.54 -13.58
N ASP A 41 4.88 -5.03 -14.36
CA ASP A 41 3.60 -5.52 -13.82
C ASP A 41 3.74 -6.54 -12.69
N GLY A 42 4.61 -7.54 -12.87
CA GLY A 42 4.80 -8.60 -11.88
C GLY A 42 5.35 -8.09 -10.56
N ASP A 43 6.31 -7.17 -10.60
CA ASP A 43 6.95 -6.63 -9.39
C ASP A 43 6.07 -5.55 -8.73
N ARG A 44 5.37 -4.75 -9.54
CA ARG A 44 4.32 -3.84 -9.05
C ARG A 44 3.23 -4.60 -8.27
N ILE A 45 2.70 -5.68 -8.83
CA ILE A 45 1.66 -6.50 -8.16
C ILE A 45 2.18 -7.09 -6.85
N ARG A 46 3.43 -7.58 -6.82
CA ARG A 46 4.06 -8.09 -5.59
C ARG A 46 4.24 -7.00 -4.55
N PHE A 47 4.64 -5.80 -4.97
CA PHE A 47 4.80 -4.66 -4.08
C PHE A 47 3.45 -4.19 -3.49
N ILE A 48 2.39 -4.14 -4.30
CA ILE A 48 1.03 -3.85 -3.81
C ILE A 48 0.60 -4.89 -2.77
N SER A 49 0.86 -6.17 -3.02
CA SER A 49 0.59 -7.23 -2.03
C SER A 49 1.39 -7.05 -0.74
N ALA A 50 2.67 -6.64 -0.85
CA ALA A 50 3.51 -6.36 0.31
C ALA A 50 3.00 -5.16 1.13
N LEU A 51 2.58 -4.07 0.47
CA LEU A 51 1.98 -2.90 1.11
C LEU A 51 0.74 -3.24 1.94
N GLY A 52 -0.21 -3.98 1.35
CA GLY A 52 -1.43 -4.39 2.06
C GLY A 52 -1.18 -5.39 3.20
N ASN A 53 -0.08 -6.13 3.15
CA ASN A 53 0.30 -7.08 4.19
C ASN A 53 1.19 -6.49 5.29
N SER A 54 1.69 -5.26 5.10
CA SER A 54 2.53 -4.53 6.06
C SER A 54 1.70 -3.82 7.14
N GLY A 55 2.32 -3.45 8.26
CA GLY A 55 1.71 -2.54 9.24
C GLY A 55 1.73 -1.06 8.83
N GLU A 56 2.30 -0.74 7.67
CA GLU A 56 2.64 0.63 7.25
C GLU A 56 1.47 1.34 6.56
N ILE A 57 0.33 1.44 7.27
CA ILE A 57 -0.93 2.03 6.76
C ILE A 57 -0.72 3.47 6.25
N ALA A 58 -0.02 4.29 7.05
CA ALA A 58 0.21 5.69 6.72
C ALA A 58 1.05 5.87 5.46
N TYR A 59 2.08 5.04 5.30
CA TYR A 59 2.94 5.05 4.12
C TYR A 59 2.19 4.54 2.88
N HIS A 60 1.45 3.44 3.00
CA HIS A 60 0.60 2.93 1.92
C HIS A 60 -0.38 4.01 1.42
N TYR A 61 -1.10 4.67 2.33
CA TYR A 61 -1.99 5.76 1.97
C TYR A 61 -1.28 6.98 1.34
N GLN A 62 -0.06 7.29 1.79
CA GLN A 62 0.76 8.34 1.18
C GLN A 62 1.07 8.05 -0.29
N LEU A 63 1.43 6.81 -0.63
CA LEU A 63 1.70 6.41 -2.00
C LEU A 63 0.46 6.48 -2.89
N ILE A 64 -0.69 6.04 -2.39
CA ILE A 64 -1.99 6.18 -3.09
C ILE A 64 -2.28 7.66 -3.37
N CYS A 65 -2.06 8.55 -2.39
CA CYS A 65 -2.24 9.99 -2.60
C CYS A 65 -1.28 10.57 -3.63
N LYS A 66 -0.03 10.08 -3.67
CA LYS A 66 0.96 10.46 -4.68
C LYS A 66 0.47 10.06 -6.07
N GLU A 67 0.02 8.81 -6.23
CA GLU A 67 -0.57 8.30 -7.46
C GLU A 67 -1.78 9.13 -7.94
N TRP A 68 -2.72 9.48 -7.05
CA TRP A 68 -3.85 10.33 -7.42
C TRP A 68 -3.46 11.74 -7.88
N LYS A 69 -2.32 12.24 -7.39
CA LYS A 69 -1.79 13.56 -7.77
C LYS A 69 -1.06 13.50 -9.11
N GLU A 70 -0.30 12.44 -9.34
CA GLU A 70 0.50 12.24 -10.54
C GLU A 70 -0.29 11.59 -11.69
N GLU A 71 -1.51 11.12 -11.40
CA GLU A 71 -2.44 10.50 -12.35
C GLU A 71 -1.85 9.25 -13.04
N THR A 72 -0.97 8.55 -12.31
CA THR A 72 -0.43 7.26 -12.70
C THR A 72 -1.45 6.14 -12.48
N GLN A 73 -1.30 5.01 -13.18
CA GLN A 73 -2.18 3.85 -13.08
C GLN A 73 -1.45 2.64 -12.51
N LEU A 74 -0.86 2.81 -11.32
CA LEU A 74 -0.20 1.75 -10.56
C LEU A 74 -1.21 0.90 -9.77
N PHE A 75 -2.37 1.46 -9.44
CA PHE A 75 -3.47 0.84 -8.68
C PHE A 75 -3.04 0.40 -7.27
N LEU A 76 -2.31 1.28 -6.56
CA LEU A 76 -1.76 0.96 -5.24
C LEU A 76 -2.87 0.70 -4.23
N GLU A 77 -4.05 1.29 -4.42
CA GLU A 77 -5.21 1.12 -3.55
C GLU A 77 -5.77 -0.31 -3.50
N ASN A 78 -5.43 -1.17 -4.47
CA ASN A 78 -6.05 -2.49 -4.64
C ASN A 78 -5.83 -3.46 -3.46
N SER A 79 -4.85 -3.20 -2.61
CA SER A 79 -4.58 -4.00 -1.41
C SER A 79 -4.86 -3.28 -0.10
N PHE A 80 -5.40 -2.04 -0.14
CA PHE A 80 -5.56 -1.25 1.08
C PHE A 80 -6.56 -1.89 2.06
N ASP A 81 -7.56 -2.63 1.56
CA ASP A 81 -8.52 -3.37 2.39
C ASP A 81 -7.87 -4.46 3.25
N CYS A 82 -6.65 -4.92 2.91
CA CYS A 82 -5.90 -5.87 3.73
C CYS A 82 -5.52 -5.31 5.11
N HIS A 83 -5.55 -3.98 5.29
CA HIS A 83 -5.36 -3.32 6.58
C HIS A 83 -6.56 -3.46 7.53
N GLY A 84 -7.69 -3.99 7.04
CA GLY A 84 -8.87 -4.30 7.85
C GLY A 84 -9.44 -3.10 8.61
N GLU A 85 -9.84 -3.33 9.86
CA GLU A 85 -10.47 -2.31 10.72
C GLU A 85 -9.53 -1.12 10.99
N GLU A 86 -8.23 -1.37 11.16
CA GLU A 86 -7.25 -0.30 11.41
C GLU A 86 -7.07 0.61 10.19
N GLY A 87 -7.10 0.03 8.98
CA GLY A 87 -7.15 0.80 7.74
C GLY A 87 -8.38 1.72 7.67
N LEU A 88 -9.55 1.21 8.06
CA LEU A 88 -10.80 1.99 8.09
C LEU A 88 -10.76 3.13 9.11
N LYS A 89 -10.30 2.86 10.34
CA LYS A 89 -10.11 3.88 11.38
C LYS A 89 -9.18 4.99 10.88
N PHE A 90 -8.06 4.61 10.25
CA PHE A 90 -7.13 5.56 9.67
C PHE A 90 -7.77 6.45 8.60
N LEU A 91 -8.50 5.86 7.63
CA LEU A 91 -9.17 6.63 6.58
C LEU A 91 -10.23 7.58 7.15
N TRP A 92 -11.00 7.12 8.14
CA TRP A 92 -11.99 7.95 8.85
C TRP A 92 -11.34 9.17 9.50
N GLU A 93 -10.23 8.97 10.21
CA GLU A 93 -9.49 10.09 10.81
C GLU A 93 -8.95 11.07 9.77
N LYS A 94 -8.43 10.57 8.64
CA LYS A 94 -7.98 11.42 7.53
C LYS A 94 -9.12 12.27 6.98
N LEU A 95 -10.28 11.67 6.73
CA LEU A 95 -11.47 12.38 6.24
C LEU A 95 -11.93 13.49 7.20
N ARG A 96 -11.87 13.26 8.51
CA ARG A 96 -12.25 14.26 9.53
C ARG A 96 -11.32 15.47 9.58
N LYS A 97 -10.05 15.28 9.19
CA LYS A 97 -8.99 16.30 9.27
C LYS A 97 -8.77 17.04 7.94
N MET A 98 -9.37 16.59 6.84
CA MET A 98 -9.23 17.23 5.53
C MET A 98 -10.00 18.54 5.42
N GLU A 99 -9.35 19.53 4.82
CA GLU A 99 -9.92 20.85 4.60
C GLU A 99 -10.62 20.96 3.23
N GLU A 100 -11.37 22.04 3.03
CA GLU A 100 -12.22 22.24 1.84
C GLU A 100 -11.42 22.35 0.53
N GLN A 101 -10.17 22.79 0.58
CA GLN A 101 -9.26 22.80 -0.58
C GLN A 101 -8.81 21.41 -1.03
N GLU A 102 -8.98 20.37 -0.19
CA GLU A 102 -8.63 18.98 -0.50
C GLU A 102 -9.82 18.17 -1.07
N LYS A 103 -10.87 18.83 -1.61
CA LYS A 103 -12.10 18.20 -2.16
C LYS A 103 -11.87 16.90 -2.94
N ARG A 104 -10.97 16.93 -3.93
CA ARG A 104 -10.68 15.75 -4.78
C ARG A 104 -10.15 14.59 -3.94
N LYS A 105 -9.13 14.84 -3.13
CA LYS A 105 -8.51 13.85 -2.25
C LYS A 105 -9.50 13.33 -1.19
N ARG A 106 -10.37 14.19 -0.68
CA ARG A 106 -11.46 13.83 0.24
C ARG A 106 -12.45 12.88 -0.42
N ALA A 107 -12.87 13.16 -1.64
CA ALA A 107 -13.76 12.26 -2.40
C ALA A 107 -13.12 10.89 -2.66
N PHE A 108 -11.85 10.85 -3.08
CA PHE A 108 -11.13 9.60 -3.31
C PHE A 108 -10.86 8.81 -2.04
N THR A 109 -10.59 9.48 -0.92
CA THR A 109 -10.43 8.83 0.40
C THR A 109 -11.76 8.24 0.87
N ALA A 110 -12.87 8.93 0.66
CA ALA A 110 -14.21 8.40 0.96
C ALA A 110 -14.55 7.18 0.08
N TYR A 111 -14.21 7.24 -1.21
CA TYR A 111 -14.33 6.11 -2.13
C TYR A 111 -13.49 4.90 -1.67
N LEU A 112 -12.21 5.11 -1.34
CA LEU A 112 -11.33 4.06 -0.84
C LEU A 112 -11.91 3.40 0.43
N MET A 113 -12.42 4.20 1.36
CA MET A 113 -13.08 3.70 2.56
C MET A 113 -14.33 2.86 2.21
N ALA A 114 -15.14 3.31 1.25
CA ALA A 114 -16.31 2.56 0.78
C ALA A 114 -15.93 1.22 0.11
N VAL A 115 -14.84 1.19 -0.67
CA VAL A 115 -14.30 -0.06 -1.25
C VAL A 115 -13.82 -1.01 -0.16
N CYS A 116 -13.13 -0.51 0.87
CA CYS A 116 -12.72 -1.35 1.99
C CYS A 116 -13.93 -1.94 2.73
N LEU A 117 -14.95 -1.11 2.99
CA LEU A 117 -16.20 -1.55 3.63
C LEU A 117 -16.94 -2.60 2.79
N SER A 118 -16.98 -2.48 1.46
CA SER A 118 -17.69 -3.42 0.60
C SER A 118 -17.06 -4.83 0.55
N LYS A 119 -15.77 -4.93 0.93
CA LYS A 119 -15.04 -6.19 0.99
C LYS A 119 -15.09 -6.84 2.38
N LEU A 120 -15.57 -6.14 3.42
CA LEU A 120 -15.80 -6.75 4.73
C LEU A 120 -16.92 -7.80 4.60
N LYS A 121 -16.63 -9.03 5.00
CA LYS A 121 -17.65 -10.08 5.12
C LYS A 121 -18.26 -10.00 6.52
N HIS A 122 -19.58 -9.86 6.57
CA HIS A 122 -20.40 -9.90 7.78
C HIS A 122 -20.68 -11.35 8.22
#